data_AF-A0AAU2FRV0-F1
#
_entry.id   AF-A0AAU2FRV0-F1
#
_cell.length_a   1.000
_cell.length_b   1.000
_cell.length_c   1.000
_cell.angle_alpha   90.00
_cell.angle_beta   90.00
_cell.angle_gamma   90.00
#
_symmetry.space_group_name_H-M   'P 1'
#
loop_
_entity.id
_entity.type
_entity.pdbx_description
1 polymer ?
#
loop_
_entity_poly.entity_id
_entity_poly.type
_entity_poly.pdbx_seq_one_letter_code
_entity_poly.pdbx_strand_id
1 'polypeptide(L)'
;MSFDEEWQQHKDEVSMRLNGLPAYDPGGTGEYGGGPGTADYIVHADDLGRIGHDAFLLFNGMDGAGKHAQAGSEAAATALKGGGFDTGNALAELNKVWDTQVTTLKQACAHISNHLEYSAKTNQATDQWIETSLKSLSASKINDLFK
;
A
#
# COMPACT_ATOMS: atom_id res chain seq x y z
N MET A 1 2.55 -32.93 -16.01
CA MET A 1 2.33 -31.47 -16.02
C MET A 1 3.64 -30.83 -15.66
N SER A 2 4.10 -29.85 -16.43
CA SER A 2 5.35 -29.14 -16.18
C SER A 2 5.10 -27.88 -15.34
N PHE A 3 6.15 -27.38 -14.68
CA PHE A 3 6.09 -26.13 -13.93
C PHE A 3 5.58 -24.96 -14.80
N ASP A 4 5.92 -24.92 -16.08
CA ASP A 4 5.47 -23.87 -16.99
C ASP A 4 3.97 -23.93 -17.28
N GLU A 5 3.38 -25.14 -17.32
CA GLU A 5 1.92 -25.31 -17.45
C GLU A 5 1.20 -24.81 -16.18
N GLU A 6 1.68 -25.19 -15.00
CA GLU A 6 1.11 -24.77 -13.72
C GLU A 6 1.25 -23.25 -13.51
N TRP A 7 2.38 -22.67 -13.93
CA TRP A 7 2.62 -21.24 -13.86
C TRP A 7 1.71 -20.42 -14.78
N GLN A 8 1.41 -20.92 -15.98
CA GLN A 8 0.45 -20.26 -16.86
C GLN A 8 -0.99 -20.37 -16.33
N GLN A 9 -1.36 -21.52 -15.80
CA GLN A 9 -2.69 -21.73 -15.21
C GLN A 9 -2.95 -20.76 -14.05
N HIS A 10 -1.97 -20.53 -13.18
CA HIS A 10 -2.09 -19.54 -12.10
C HIS A 10 -2.11 -18.10 -12.59
N LYS A 11 -1.40 -17.75 -13.67
CA LYS A 11 -1.49 -16.41 -14.28
C LYS A 11 -2.88 -16.15 -14.86
N ASP A 12 -3.50 -17.15 -15.48
CA ASP A 12 -4.84 -17.03 -16.04
C ASP A 12 -5.91 -16.92 -14.95
N GLU A 13 -5.79 -17.69 -13.85
CA GLU A 13 -6.65 -17.57 -12.66
C GLU A 13 -6.57 -16.18 -12.00
N VAL A 14 -5.37 -15.60 -11.91
CA VAL A 14 -5.16 -14.28 -11.31
C VAL A 14 -5.63 -13.16 -12.23
N SER A 15 -5.43 -13.30 -13.55
CA SER A 15 -5.87 -12.31 -14.55
C SER A 15 -7.40 -12.12 -14.56
N MET A 16 -8.17 -13.19 -14.31
CA MET A 16 -9.64 -13.10 -14.21
C MET A 16 -10.14 -12.48 -12.90
N ARG A 17 -9.36 -12.54 -11.81
CA ARG A 17 -9.76 -11.96 -10.51
C ARG A 17 -9.34 -10.50 -10.33
N LEU A 18 -8.37 -10.03 -11.12
CA LEU A 18 -8.00 -8.61 -11.16
C LEU A 18 -9.11 -7.72 -11.76
N ASN A 19 -10.06 -8.32 -12.51
CA ASN A 19 -11.24 -7.66 -13.07
C ASN A 19 -12.58 -8.27 -12.59
N GLY A 20 -12.61 -8.88 -11.40
CA GLY A 20 -13.78 -9.60 -10.90
C GLY A 20 -14.95 -8.71 -10.47
N LEU A 21 -15.76 -8.26 -11.43
CA LEU A 21 -17.16 -7.89 -11.18
C LEU A 21 -18.06 -9.09 -11.54
N PRO A 22 -18.91 -9.59 -10.62
CA PRO A 22 -19.99 -10.49 -10.96
C PRO A 22 -20.96 -9.79 -11.92
N ALA A 23 -21.55 -10.55 -12.86
CA ALA A 23 -22.55 -10.04 -13.79
C ALA A 23 -23.73 -9.39 -13.05
N TYR A 24 -24.04 -8.15 -13.45
CA TYR A 24 -25.08 -7.27 -12.90
C TYR A 24 -26.50 -7.84 -13.04
N ASP A 25 -27.25 -7.87 -11.93
CA ASP A 25 -28.71 -8.09 -11.87
C ASP A 25 -29.44 -6.73 -11.75
N PRO A 26 -30.26 -6.31 -12.73
CA PRO A 26 -30.88 -4.98 -12.74
C PRO A 26 -32.03 -4.75 -11.75
N GLY A 27 -32.38 -5.73 -10.90
CA GLY A 27 -33.64 -5.71 -10.14
C GLY A 27 -33.58 -5.38 -8.64
N GLY A 28 -32.41 -5.16 -8.04
CA GLY A 28 -32.27 -5.08 -6.58
C GLY A 28 -32.50 -3.68 -5.98
N THR A 29 -33.64 -3.46 -5.33
CA THR A 29 -34.00 -2.22 -4.58
C THR A 29 -33.37 -2.13 -3.18
N GLY A 30 -32.11 -2.55 -3.03
CA GLY A 30 -31.38 -2.41 -1.77
C GLY A 30 -30.91 -0.97 -1.54
N GLU A 31 -31.01 -0.49 -0.30
CA GLU A 31 -30.61 0.86 0.20
C GLU A 31 -29.11 1.18 0.05
N TYR A 32 -28.36 0.33 -0.65
CA TYR A 32 -26.95 0.49 -1.05
C TYR A 32 -26.80 0.24 -2.56
N GLY A 33 -27.67 0.88 -3.36
CA GLY A 33 -27.75 0.70 -4.81
C GLY A 33 -26.84 1.65 -5.58
N GLY A 34 -25.54 1.39 -5.62
CA GLY A 34 -24.62 2.02 -6.58
C GLY A 34 -24.60 1.23 -7.89
N GLY A 35 -25.28 1.72 -8.93
CA GLY A 35 -25.23 1.15 -10.28
C GLY A 35 -23.82 1.21 -10.92
N PRO A 36 -23.60 0.54 -12.07
CA PRO A 36 -22.29 0.51 -12.72
C PRO A 36 -21.85 1.94 -13.07
N GLY A 37 -20.73 2.37 -12.48
CA GLY A 37 -20.17 3.72 -12.66
C GLY A 37 -20.25 4.64 -11.43
N THR A 38 -20.71 4.16 -10.27
CA THR A 38 -20.87 5.01 -9.06
C THR A 38 -20.05 4.56 -7.84
N ALA A 39 -19.00 3.76 -8.04
CA ALA A 39 -17.91 3.76 -7.06
C ALA A 39 -17.11 5.05 -7.28
N ASP A 40 -17.62 6.14 -6.72
CA ASP A 40 -16.91 7.42 -6.70
C ASP A 40 -15.74 7.25 -5.73
N TYR A 41 -14.62 6.72 -6.23
CA TYR A 41 -13.36 6.63 -5.48
C TYR A 41 -12.79 8.05 -5.32
N ILE A 42 -13.52 8.92 -4.64
CA ILE A 42 -13.03 10.23 -4.21
C ILE A 42 -11.99 9.96 -3.13
N VAL A 43 -10.73 10.17 -3.46
CA VAL A 43 -9.63 10.11 -2.51
C VAL A 43 -9.26 11.53 -2.11
N HIS A 44 -9.44 11.86 -0.84
CA HIS A 44 -9.09 13.18 -0.31
C HIS A 44 -7.59 13.26 0.01
N ALA A 45 -6.98 14.41 -0.31
CA ALA A 45 -5.56 14.65 -0.07
C ALA A 45 -5.19 14.50 1.42
N ASP A 46 -6.08 14.93 2.33
CA ASP A 46 -5.88 14.80 3.78
C ASP A 46 -5.83 13.34 4.22
N ASP A 47 -6.66 12.47 3.64
CA ASP A 47 -6.65 11.04 3.95
C ASP A 47 -5.35 10.38 3.46
N LEU A 48 -4.87 10.75 2.27
CA LEU A 48 -3.56 10.29 1.79
C LEU A 48 -2.41 10.78 2.67
N GLY A 49 -2.48 12.03 3.14
CA GLY A 49 -1.52 12.60 4.06
C GLY A 49 -1.48 11.86 5.40
N ARG A 50 -2.65 11.53 5.95
CA ARG A 50 -2.77 10.74 7.18
C ARG A 50 -2.21 9.33 7.03
N ILE A 51 -2.58 8.62 5.97
CA ILE A 51 -2.06 7.27 5.69
C ILE A 51 -0.54 7.31 5.49
N GLY A 52 -0.04 8.30 4.75
CA GLY A 52 1.40 8.50 4.56
C GLY A 52 2.15 8.76 5.88
N HIS A 53 1.55 9.56 6.77
CA HIS A 53 2.09 9.80 8.11
C HIS A 53 2.12 8.54 8.98
N ASP A 54 1.02 7.78 9.01
CA ASP A 54 0.96 6.53 9.78
C ASP A 54 1.99 5.51 9.27
N ALA A 55 2.15 5.39 7.95
CA ALA A 55 3.19 4.56 7.34
C ALA A 55 4.60 5.03 7.73
N PHE A 56 4.84 6.34 7.79
CA PHE A 56 6.11 6.90 8.27
C PHE A 56 6.37 6.59 9.75
N LEU A 57 5.35 6.69 10.62
CA LEU A 57 5.49 6.31 12.02
C LEU A 57 5.83 4.82 12.17
N LEU A 58 5.15 3.95 11.43
CA LEU A 58 5.45 2.51 11.39
C LEU A 58 6.88 2.26 10.92
N PHE A 59 7.34 2.91 9.86
CA PHE A 59 8.71 2.81 9.37
C PHE A 59 9.76 3.13 10.46
N ASN A 60 9.54 4.23 11.21
CA ASN A 60 10.48 4.65 12.27
C ASN A 60 10.43 3.73 13.50
N GLY A 61 9.26 3.20 13.85
CA GLY A 61 9.08 2.32 15.00
C GLY A 61 9.43 0.85 14.76
N MET A 62 9.49 0.41 13.50
CA MET A 62 9.53 -1.00 13.13
C MET A 62 10.75 -1.75 13.68
N ASP A 63 11.94 -1.15 13.70
CA ASP A 63 13.12 -1.85 14.22
C ASP A 63 12.99 -2.13 15.71
N GLY A 64 12.54 -1.15 16.49
CA GLY A 64 12.36 -1.31 17.94
C GLY A 64 11.29 -2.33 18.27
N ALA A 65 10.11 -2.22 17.65
CA ALA A 65 9.00 -3.13 17.92
C ALA A 65 9.23 -4.53 17.32
N GLY A 66 9.69 -4.59 16.07
CA GLY A 66 9.88 -5.82 15.32
C GLY A 66 11.09 -6.64 15.78
N LYS A 67 12.15 -6.01 16.29
CA LYS A 67 13.40 -6.71 16.67
C LYS A 67 13.64 -6.78 18.17
N HIS A 68 12.68 -6.40 19.01
CA HIS A 68 12.84 -6.37 20.48
C HIS A 68 13.31 -7.72 21.07
N ALA A 69 12.85 -8.85 20.52
CA ALA A 69 13.19 -10.18 21.01
C ALA A 69 14.47 -10.77 20.39
N GLN A 70 15.08 -10.09 19.41
CA GLN A 70 16.14 -10.67 18.58
C GLN A 70 17.31 -11.22 19.41
N ALA A 71 17.90 -10.41 20.28
CA ALA A 71 19.03 -10.83 21.11
C ALA A 71 18.67 -11.97 22.07
N GLY A 72 17.45 -11.95 22.63
CA GLY A 72 16.96 -13.01 23.51
C GLY A 72 16.77 -14.33 22.77
N SER A 73 16.16 -14.28 21.58
CA SER A 73 15.95 -15.45 20.74
C SER A 73 17.26 -16.01 20.18
N GLU A 74 18.26 -15.17 19.88
CA GLU A 74 19.59 -15.61 19.47
C GLU A 74 20.30 -16.34 20.62
N ALA A 75 20.29 -15.77 21.84
CA ALA A 75 20.86 -16.40 23.02
C ALA A 75 20.19 -17.75 23.34
N ALA A 76 18.86 -17.81 23.25
CA ALA A 76 18.10 -19.04 23.44
C ALA A 76 18.44 -20.11 22.39
N ALA A 77 18.56 -19.71 21.12
CA ALA A 77 18.96 -20.62 20.04
C ALA A 77 20.36 -21.21 20.28
N THR A 78 21.33 -20.38 20.70
CA THR A 78 22.68 -20.83 21.06
C THR A 78 22.67 -21.79 22.23
N ALA A 79 21.92 -21.49 23.29
CA ALA A 79 21.82 -22.34 24.47
C ALA A 79 21.20 -23.72 24.14
N LEU A 80 20.10 -23.74 23.38
CA LEU A 80 19.45 -24.98 22.94
C LEU A 80 20.37 -25.83 22.06
N LYS A 81 21.08 -25.19 21.13
CA LYS A 81 22.06 -25.86 20.28
C LYS A 81 23.21 -26.45 21.09
N GLY A 82 23.74 -25.70 22.07
CA GLY A 82 24.78 -26.18 22.98
C GLY A 82 24.32 -27.35 23.86
N GLY A 83 23.02 -27.42 24.17
CA GLY A 83 22.38 -28.54 24.85
C GLY A 83 22.09 -29.76 23.96
N GLY A 84 22.42 -29.72 22.67
CA GLY A 84 22.18 -30.82 21.73
C GLY A 84 20.73 -30.91 21.21
N PHE A 85 19.91 -29.87 21.41
CA PHE A 85 18.54 -29.84 20.91
C PHE A 85 18.47 -29.28 19.48
N ASP A 86 17.83 -30.02 18.58
CA ASP A 86 17.60 -29.59 17.18
C ASP A 86 16.79 -28.30 17.07
N THR A 87 15.94 -28.02 18.08
CA THR A 87 15.16 -26.79 18.18
C THR A 87 16.03 -25.53 18.23
N GLY A 88 17.29 -25.62 18.66
CA GLY A 88 18.24 -24.50 18.60
C GLY A 88 18.55 -24.04 17.17
N ASN A 89 18.76 -24.99 16.24
CA ASN A 89 18.97 -24.64 14.83
C ASN A 89 17.68 -24.08 14.20
N ALA A 90 16.53 -24.66 14.53
CA ALA A 90 15.24 -24.19 14.03
C ALA A 90 14.92 -22.75 14.52
N LEU A 91 15.19 -22.43 15.79
CA LEU A 91 14.99 -21.09 16.34
C LEU A 91 15.95 -20.06 15.73
N ALA A 92 17.21 -20.43 15.49
CA ALA A 92 18.16 -19.57 14.81
C ALA A 92 17.69 -19.24 13.38
N GLU A 93 17.14 -20.20 12.66
CA GLU A 93 16.60 -19.97 11.31
C GLU A 93 15.34 -19.11 11.35
N LEU A 94 14.43 -19.37 12.30
CA LEU A 94 13.24 -18.55 12.52
C LEU A 94 13.59 -17.08 12.78
N ASN A 95 14.62 -16.79 13.58
CA ASN A 95 15.05 -15.42 13.84
C ASN A 95 15.51 -14.70 12.56
N LYS A 96 16.24 -15.37 11.67
CA LYS A 96 16.67 -14.78 10.39
C LYS A 96 15.49 -14.50 9.47
N VAL A 97 14.57 -15.44 9.36
CA VAL A 97 13.35 -15.27 8.57
C VAL A 97 12.55 -14.09 9.11
N TRP A 98 12.38 -14.02 10.43
CA TRP A 98 11.69 -12.91 11.09
C TRP A 98 12.36 -11.56 10.81
N ASP A 99 13.70 -11.47 10.91
CA ASP A 99 14.45 -10.25 10.57
C ASP A 99 14.20 -9.80 9.13
N THR A 100 14.14 -10.76 8.19
CA THR A 100 13.81 -10.49 6.79
C THR A 100 12.39 -9.95 6.63
N GLN A 101 11.41 -10.53 7.33
CA GLN A 101 10.01 -10.07 7.29
C GLN A 101 9.85 -8.66 7.87
N VAL A 102 10.47 -8.38 9.04
CA VAL A 102 10.46 -7.06 9.66
C VAL A 102 11.07 -6.03 8.71
N THR A 103 12.20 -6.36 8.08
CA THR A 103 12.87 -5.49 7.11
C THR A 103 11.99 -5.23 5.88
N THR A 104 11.32 -6.27 5.38
CA THR A 104 10.42 -6.17 4.22
C THR A 104 9.23 -5.25 4.53
N LEU A 105 8.60 -5.44 5.69
CA LEU A 105 7.48 -4.60 6.11
C LEU A 105 7.92 -3.15 6.35
N LYS A 106 9.10 -2.93 6.94
CA LYS A 106 9.70 -1.60 7.09
C LYS A 106 9.87 -0.91 5.73
N GLN A 107 10.43 -1.61 4.75
CA GLN A 107 10.61 -1.06 3.40
C GLN A 107 9.26 -0.76 2.75
N ALA A 108 8.26 -1.64 2.86
CA ALA A 108 6.92 -1.39 2.35
C ALA A 108 6.30 -0.12 2.95
N CYS A 109 6.46 0.12 4.26
CA CYS A 109 6.00 1.33 4.91
C CYS A 109 6.70 2.59 4.35
N ALA A 110 8.02 2.53 4.13
CA ALA A 110 8.75 3.64 3.48
C ALA A 110 8.27 3.88 2.03
N HIS A 111 8.02 2.82 1.28
CA HIS A 111 7.50 2.93 -0.09
C HIS A 111 6.12 3.59 -0.11
N ILE A 112 5.21 3.19 0.80
CA ILE A 112 3.88 3.80 0.93
C ILE A 112 3.99 5.28 1.31
N SER A 113 4.77 5.61 2.35
CA SER A 113 4.89 7.01 2.80
C SER A 113 5.43 7.91 1.69
N ASN A 114 6.49 7.46 0.99
CA ASN A 114 7.09 8.22 -0.10
C ASN A 114 6.15 8.37 -1.29
N HIS A 115 5.42 7.31 -1.65
CA HIS A 115 4.51 7.34 -2.78
C HIS A 115 3.32 8.28 -2.52
N LEU A 116 2.74 8.24 -1.32
CA LEU A 116 1.63 9.10 -0.96
C LEU A 116 2.05 10.56 -0.82
N GLU A 117 3.23 10.84 -0.27
CA GLU A 117 3.77 12.21 -0.23
C GLU A 117 3.97 12.78 -1.65
N TYR A 118 4.47 11.96 -2.58
CA TYR A 118 4.61 12.35 -3.99
C TYR A 118 3.25 12.62 -4.65
N SER A 119 2.27 11.75 -4.45
CA SER A 119 0.91 11.90 -5.01
C SER A 119 0.23 13.16 -4.47
N ALA A 120 0.34 13.43 -3.16
CA ALA A 120 -0.21 14.64 -2.54
C ALA A 120 0.42 15.91 -3.12
N LYS A 121 1.77 15.97 -3.26
CA LYS A 121 2.47 17.11 -3.86
C LYS A 121 2.09 17.34 -5.32
N THR A 122 1.97 16.27 -6.09
CA THR A 122 1.61 16.34 -7.52
C THR A 122 0.18 16.88 -7.69
N ASN A 123 -0.78 16.37 -6.92
CA ASN A 123 -2.16 16.86 -6.97
C ASN A 123 -2.24 18.35 -6.59
N GLN A 124 -1.53 18.77 -5.53
CA GLN A 124 -1.50 20.18 -5.14
C GLN A 124 -0.96 21.09 -6.26
N ALA A 125 0.08 20.66 -6.98
CA ALA A 125 0.62 21.41 -8.11
C ALA A 125 -0.37 21.50 -9.28
N THR A 126 -1.10 20.43 -9.56
CA THR A 126 -2.16 20.41 -10.58
C THR A 126 -3.31 21.36 -10.21
N ASP A 127 -3.76 21.35 -8.95
CA ASP A 127 -4.84 22.22 -8.49
C ASP A 127 -4.45 23.71 -8.61
N GLN A 128 -3.22 24.07 -8.24
CA GLN A 128 -2.69 25.42 -8.40
C GLN A 128 -2.62 25.84 -9.87
N TRP A 129 -2.23 24.93 -10.77
CA TRP A 129 -2.20 25.19 -12.20
C TRP A 129 -3.62 25.38 -12.77
N ILE A 130 -4.58 24.57 -12.36
CA ILE A 130 -6.00 24.70 -12.75
C ILE A 130 -6.54 26.05 -12.24
N GLU A 131 -6.33 26.38 -10.96
CA GLU A 131 -6.80 27.64 -10.37
C GLU A 131 -6.22 28.85 -11.12
N THR A 132 -4.92 28.82 -11.43
CA THR A 132 -4.25 29.88 -12.19
C THR A 132 -4.81 29.99 -13.61
N SER A 133 -5.04 28.85 -14.28
CA SER A 133 -5.61 28.80 -15.63
C SER A 133 -7.06 29.29 -15.67
N LEU A 134 -7.87 28.95 -14.67
CA LEU A 134 -9.24 29.44 -14.54
C LEU A 134 -9.27 30.96 -14.28
N LYS A 135 -8.40 31.46 -13.39
CA LYS A 135 -8.25 32.90 -13.15
C LYS A 135 -7.84 33.65 -14.42
N SER A 136 -6.88 33.15 -15.19
CA SER A 136 -6.44 33.80 -16.43
C SER A 136 -7.53 33.84 -17.50
N LEU A 137 -8.29 32.74 -17.67
CA LEU A 137 -9.44 32.69 -18.58
C LEU A 137 -10.55 33.68 -18.15
N SER A 138 -10.82 33.79 -16.85
CA SER A 138 -11.82 34.74 -16.33
C SER A 138 -11.40 36.19 -16.57
N ALA A 139 -10.13 36.52 -16.35
CA ALA A 139 -9.58 37.85 -16.60
C ALA A 139 -9.63 38.22 -18.09
N SER A 140 -9.32 37.28 -18.99
CA SER A 140 -9.41 37.49 -20.44
C SER A 140 -10.85 37.81 -20.88
N LYS A 141 -11.85 37.06 -20.39
CA LYS A 141 -13.26 37.31 -20.72
C LYS A 141 -13.75 38.67 -20.23
N ILE A 142 -13.31 39.11 -19.05
CA ILE A 142 -13.61 40.45 -18.56
C ILE A 142 -13.01 41.50 -19.49
N ASN A 143 -11.76 41.33 -19.92
CA ASN A 143 -11.10 42.25 -20.84
C ASN A 143 -11.78 42.34 -22.22
N ASP A 144 -12.40 41.26 -22.69
CA ASP A 144 -13.17 41.25 -23.95
C ASP A 144 -14.51 42.00 -23.84
N LEU A 145 -15.04 42.20 -22.63
CA LEU A 145 -16.26 42.98 -22.37
C LEU A 145 -16.03 44.50 -22.22
N PHE A 146 -14.78 44.93 -22.10
CA PHE A 146 -14.38 46.34 -21.92
C PHE A 146 -13.67 46.94 -23.15
N LYS A 147 -13.76 46.29 -24.33
CA LYS A 147 -13.36 46.83 -25.64
C LYS A 147 -14.59 47.27 -26.43
#